data_AF-A0A6C0ARA0-F1
#
_entry.id   AF-A0A6C0ARA0-F1
#
_cell.length_a   1.000
_cell.length_b   1.000
_cell.length_c   1.000
_cell.angle_alpha   90.00
_cell.angle_beta   90.00
_cell.angle_gamma   90.00
#
_symmetry.space_group_name_H-M   'P 1'
#
loop_
_entity.id
_entity.type
_entity.pdbx_description
1 polymer ?
#
loop_
_entity_poly.entity_id
_entity_poly.type
_entity_poly.pdbx_seq_one_letter_code
_entity_poly.pdbx_strand_id
1 'polypeptide(L)'
;MSKYNIEGGIDFFSELYKSLDIEENDQKTEADNNVCLITNKPLEDKFVKLECDHKFNYIPLFNDIKNHKQKFNHMEGGNTKLKTNEIRCPYCRNKQVGVLPYYEDLILNKVNGVNFYDPSLNISSCNDYKLNLPKCKYLYPNLEYNADGKNPVEIGTTYSGKNCKFFTCMYSAQYNISQLIPNYHDAEMVTCCSHKNKILKEYNLELKNKAKEEAKKIKDEAKQKAIEEKEKAKEKKKKEKEENSKGEKKYVKKNKTKENVIIGSVTIEHSLTNNVDASNNILNSGCIEILKSGNKKGSQCGAKKHDDYRCKRHFNLLIDKPLHT
;
A
#
# COMPACT_ATOMS: atom_id res chain seq x y z
N MET A 1 -26.20 7.06 -50.89
CA MET A 1 -26.87 8.19 -50.20
C MET A 1 -26.56 8.09 -48.72
N SER A 2 -25.81 9.05 -48.18
CA SER A 2 -25.35 9.04 -46.79
C SER A 2 -26.55 9.11 -45.83
N LYS A 3 -26.52 8.27 -44.78
CA LYS A 3 -27.64 8.09 -43.82
C LYS A 3 -27.60 9.07 -42.65
N TYR A 4 -26.77 10.10 -42.71
CA TYR A 4 -26.51 11.06 -41.63
C TYR A 4 -26.38 12.49 -42.15
N ASN A 5 -26.65 13.46 -41.28
CA ASN A 5 -26.57 14.89 -41.59
C ASN A 5 -25.11 15.35 -41.58
N ILE A 6 -24.71 16.06 -42.64
CA ILE A 6 -23.39 16.69 -42.73
C ILE A 6 -23.49 18.07 -42.06
N GLU A 7 -22.86 18.24 -40.90
CA GLU A 7 -22.80 19.52 -40.19
C GLU A 7 -21.51 20.27 -40.55
N GLY A 8 -21.61 21.58 -40.80
CA GLY A 8 -20.44 22.42 -41.06
C GLY A 8 -19.72 22.19 -42.40
N GLY A 9 -20.35 21.50 -43.35
CA GLY A 9 -19.77 21.26 -44.68
C GLY A 9 -18.61 20.24 -44.69
N ILE A 10 -18.39 19.55 -43.57
CA ILE A 10 -17.37 18.50 -43.45
C ILE A 10 -18.08 17.17 -43.31
N ASP A 11 -17.95 16.32 -44.32
CA ASP A 11 -18.34 14.92 -44.21
C ASP A 11 -17.20 14.16 -43.51
N PHE A 12 -17.41 13.90 -42.22
CA PHE A 12 -16.46 13.24 -41.33
C PHE A 12 -15.96 11.91 -41.88
N PHE A 13 -16.83 11.11 -42.50
CA PHE A 13 -16.43 9.80 -43.00
C PHE A 13 -15.61 9.92 -44.27
N SER A 14 -15.97 10.82 -45.19
CA SER A 14 -15.12 11.02 -46.37
C SER A 14 -13.77 11.65 -46.01
N GLU A 15 -13.69 12.51 -45.00
CA GLU A 15 -12.40 12.98 -44.49
C GLU A 15 -11.55 11.85 -43.86
N LEU A 16 -12.19 10.92 -43.15
CA LEU A 16 -11.53 9.72 -42.63
C LEU A 16 -10.99 8.83 -43.77
N TYR A 17 -11.80 8.57 -44.81
CA TYR A 17 -11.40 7.71 -45.92
C TYR A 17 -10.28 8.31 -46.78
N LYS A 18 -10.19 9.63 -46.91
CA LYS A 18 -9.02 10.29 -47.55
C LYS A 18 -7.68 9.90 -46.91
N SER A 19 -7.66 9.59 -45.61
CA SER A 19 -6.44 9.13 -44.92
C SER A 19 -6.16 7.63 -45.11
N LEU A 20 -7.16 6.85 -45.50
CA LEU A 20 -7.08 5.40 -45.74
C LEU A 20 -6.80 5.07 -47.22
N ASP A 21 -7.20 5.95 -48.14
CA ASP A 21 -6.98 5.82 -49.59
C ASP A 21 -5.59 6.32 -50.04
N ILE A 22 -4.74 6.77 -49.11
CA ILE A 22 -3.31 6.91 -49.38
C ILE A 22 -2.80 5.48 -49.55
N GLU A 23 -2.47 5.09 -50.77
CA GLU A 23 -1.73 3.87 -51.07
C GLU A 23 -0.31 3.96 -50.46
N GLU A 24 -0.21 3.99 -49.13
CA GLU A 24 0.97 3.46 -48.47
C GLU A 24 1.00 1.99 -48.90
N ASN A 25 2.07 1.61 -49.60
CA ASN A 25 2.30 0.27 -50.09
C ASN A 25 2.17 -0.71 -48.91
N ASP A 26 0.96 -1.25 -48.74
CA ASP A 26 0.47 -1.99 -47.57
C ASP A 26 1.02 -3.44 -47.60
N GLN A 27 2.29 -3.55 -47.96
CA GLN A 27 3.09 -4.74 -47.73
C GLN A 27 3.31 -4.81 -46.23
N LYS A 28 2.35 -5.40 -45.49
CA LYS A 28 2.56 -5.89 -44.13
C LYS A 28 3.89 -6.63 -44.13
N THR A 29 4.90 -5.98 -43.58
CA THR A 29 6.22 -6.58 -43.51
C THR A 29 6.19 -7.64 -42.41
N GLU A 30 7.06 -8.64 -42.46
CA GLU A 30 7.13 -9.65 -41.38
C GLU A 30 7.37 -9.01 -39.99
N ALA A 31 7.90 -7.78 -39.95
CA ALA A 31 8.07 -6.99 -38.74
C ALA A 31 6.73 -6.67 -38.03
N ASP A 32 5.65 -6.45 -38.78
CA ASP A 32 4.33 -6.11 -38.22
C ASP A 32 3.66 -7.31 -37.53
N ASN A 33 4.06 -8.53 -37.90
CA ASN A 33 3.57 -9.78 -37.29
C ASN A 33 4.37 -10.20 -36.04
N ASN A 34 5.39 -9.43 -35.69
CA ASN A 34 6.31 -9.69 -34.58
C ASN A 34 6.23 -8.60 -33.50
N VAL A 35 5.03 -8.04 -33.30
CA VAL A 35 4.74 -7.12 -32.20
C VAL A 35 3.73 -7.70 -31.21
N CYS A 36 3.88 -7.33 -29.94
CA CYS A 36 2.98 -7.66 -28.84
C CYS A 36 1.72 -6.79 -28.91
N LEU A 37 0.55 -7.39 -29.08
CA LEU A 37 -0.74 -6.67 -29.25
C LEU A 37 -1.26 -5.93 -28.00
N ILE A 38 -0.58 -6.04 -26.85
CA ILE A 38 -0.90 -5.26 -25.64
C ILE A 38 -0.05 -3.98 -25.56
N THR A 39 1.22 -4.06 -25.99
CA THR A 39 2.19 -2.97 -25.77
C THR A 39 2.68 -2.32 -27.06
N ASN A 40 2.36 -2.91 -28.21
CA ASN A 40 2.86 -2.57 -29.54
C ASN A 40 4.39 -2.53 -29.61
N LYS A 41 5.07 -3.30 -28.74
CA LYS A 41 6.52 -3.49 -28.75
C LYS A 41 6.90 -4.77 -29.49
N PRO A 42 8.14 -4.90 -30.00
CA PRO A 42 8.63 -6.15 -30.57
C PRO A 42 8.45 -7.34 -29.60
N LEU A 43 8.21 -8.51 -30.17
CA LEU A 43 8.12 -9.74 -29.39
C LEU A 43 9.49 -10.08 -28.79
N GLU A 44 9.51 -10.31 -27.48
CA GLU A 44 10.68 -10.76 -26.74
C GLU A 44 10.83 -12.28 -26.81
N ASP A 45 12.01 -12.83 -26.48
CA ASP A 45 12.30 -14.28 -26.55
C ASP A 45 11.23 -15.18 -25.90
N LYS A 46 10.63 -14.70 -24.79
CA LYS A 46 9.56 -15.42 -24.06
C LYS A 46 8.17 -14.93 -24.44
N PHE A 47 7.93 -14.65 -25.71
CA PHE A 47 6.57 -14.37 -26.15
C PHE A 47 5.69 -15.62 -26.05
N VAL A 48 4.40 -15.39 -25.86
CA VAL A 48 3.39 -16.44 -25.78
C VAL A 48 2.46 -16.30 -26.97
N LYS A 49 2.29 -17.39 -27.70
CA LYS A 49 1.25 -17.54 -28.72
C LYS A 49 0.05 -18.27 -28.11
N LEU A 50 -1.12 -17.65 -28.13
CA LEU A 50 -2.37 -18.24 -27.66
C LEU A 50 -3.00 -19.15 -28.74
N GLU A 51 -4.01 -19.95 -28.38
CA GLU A 51 -4.72 -20.85 -29.30
C GLU A 51 -5.46 -20.09 -30.42
N CYS A 52 -5.78 -18.82 -30.17
CA CYS A 52 -6.36 -17.90 -31.15
C CYS A 52 -5.33 -17.17 -32.01
N ASP A 53 -4.11 -17.72 -32.10
CA ASP A 53 -2.95 -17.24 -32.85
C ASP A 53 -2.37 -15.86 -32.47
N HIS A 54 -3.01 -15.12 -31.56
CA HIS A 54 -2.48 -13.86 -31.05
C HIS A 54 -1.21 -14.06 -30.20
N LYS A 55 -0.22 -13.20 -30.44
CA LYS A 55 1.09 -13.21 -29.78
C LYS A 55 1.22 -12.04 -28.81
N PHE A 56 1.80 -12.31 -27.64
CA PHE A 56 2.02 -11.31 -26.59
C PHE A 56 3.35 -11.54 -25.88
N ASN A 57 3.97 -10.48 -25.39
CA ASN A 57 5.07 -10.61 -24.43
C ASN A 57 4.52 -11.15 -23.09
N TYR A 58 5.31 -11.97 -22.43
CA TYR A 58 4.88 -12.70 -21.24
C TYR A 58 4.39 -11.78 -20.12
N ILE A 59 5.17 -10.75 -19.77
CA ILE A 59 4.89 -9.89 -18.61
C ILE A 59 3.56 -9.11 -18.80
N PRO A 60 3.31 -8.44 -19.94
CA PRO A 60 2.01 -7.82 -20.21
C PRO A 60 0.84 -8.80 -20.15
N LEU A 61 0.97 -9.97 -20.76
CA LEU A 61 -0.08 -10.99 -20.78
C LEU A 61 -0.36 -11.56 -19.37
N PHE A 62 0.70 -11.85 -18.62
CA PHE A 62 0.61 -12.32 -17.24
C PHE A 62 -0.14 -11.32 -16.36
N ASN A 63 0.18 -10.02 -16.47
CA ASN A 63 -0.47 -8.98 -15.69
C ASN A 63 -1.95 -8.83 -16.05
N ASP A 64 -2.30 -8.89 -17.33
CA ASP A 64 -3.68 -8.83 -17.78
C ASP A 64 -4.51 -10.02 -17.23
N ILE A 65 -4.01 -11.25 -17.42
CA ILE A 65 -4.67 -12.47 -16.93
C ILE A 65 -4.80 -12.44 -15.41
N LYS A 66 -3.73 -12.07 -14.69
CA LYS A 66 -3.75 -11.95 -13.22
C LYS A 66 -4.81 -10.96 -12.76
N ASN A 67 -4.88 -9.79 -13.38
CA ASN A 67 -5.83 -8.75 -13.03
C ASN A 67 -7.27 -9.19 -13.32
N HIS A 68 -7.50 -9.80 -14.49
CA HIS A 68 -8.81 -10.37 -14.85
C HIS A 68 -9.24 -11.43 -13.84
N LYS A 69 -8.40 -12.44 -13.58
CA LYS A 69 -8.69 -13.55 -12.68
C LYS A 69 -8.97 -13.13 -11.25
N GLN A 70 -8.16 -12.22 -10.72
CA GLN A 70 -8.21 -11.84 -9.30
C GLN A 70 -9.25 -10.75 -9.02
N LYS A 71 -9.46 -9.80 -9.96
CA LYS A 71 -10.29 -8.63 -9.70
C LYS A 71 -11.57 -8.59 -10.50
N PHE A 72 -11.59 -9.04 -11.75
CA PHE A 72 -12.73 -8.78 -12.65
C PHE A 72 -13.54 -10.04 -13.02
N ASN A 73 -13.01 -11.23 -12.77
CA ASN A 73 -13.67 -12.48 -13.15
C ASN A 73 -15.02 -12.70 -12.42
N HIS A 74 -15.24 -12.06 -11.27
CA HIS A 74 -16.54 -12.10 -10.58
C HIS A 74 -17.60 -11.18 -11.21
N MET A 75 -17.18 -10.22 -12.05
CA MET A 75 -18.06 -9.30 -12.78
C MET A 75 -18.47 -9.84 -14.17
N GLU A 76 -17.83 -10.93 -14.60
CA GLU A 76 -18.16 -11.61 -15.86
C GLU A 76 -19.47 -12.40 -15.72
N GLY A 77 -20.25 -12.47 -16.80
CA GLY A 77 -21.44 -13.32 -16.86
C GLY A 77 -21.08 -14.81 -16.75
N GLY A 78 -22.05 -15.66 -16.39
CA GLY A 78 -21.79 -17.10 -16.16
C GLY A 78 -21.05 -17.80 -17.30
N ASN A 79 -21.39 -17.48 -18.55
CA ASN A 79 -20.76 -18.05 -19.74
C ASN A 79 -19.40 -17.43 -20.09
N THR A 80 -19.10 -16.20 -19.63
CA THR A 80 -17.84 -15.49 -19.92
C THR A 80 -16.83 -15.59 -18.78
N LYS A 81 -17.27 -15.98 -17.58
CA LYS A 81 -16.43 -16.29 -16.43
C LYS A 81 -15.43 -17.40 -16.73
N LEU A 82 -14.20 -17.26 -16.25
CA LEU A 82 -13.12 -18.23 -16.44
C LEU A 82 -13.01 -19.14 -15.21
N LYS A 83 -12.90 -20.45 -15.44
CA LYS A 83 -12.49 -21.42 -14.41
C LYS A 83 -11.00 -21.29 -14.11
N THR A 84 -10.54 -21.79 -12.97
CA THR A 84 -9.14 -21.66 -12.53
C THR A 84 -8.13 -22.14 -13.58
N ASN A 85 -8.42 -23.20 -14.34
CA ASN A 85 -7.58 -23.76 -15.40
C ASN A 85 -7.84 -23.20 -16.81
N GLU A 86 -8.51 -22.06 -16.95
CA GLU A 86 -8.81 -21.45 -18.25
C GLU A 86 -8.21 -20.05 -18.32
N ILE A 87 -7.67 -19.62 -19.46
CA ILE A 87 -7.25 -18.22 -19.69
C ILE A 87 -8.01 -17.64 -20.87
N ARG A 88 -8.03 -16.31 -20.96
CA ARG A 88 -8.70 -15.58 -22.03
C ARG A 88 -7.72 -14.68 -22.75
N CYS A 89 -7.78 -14.67 -24.07
CA CYS A 89 -7.03 -13.73 -24.88
C CYS A 89 -7.46 -12.28 -24.60
N PRO A 90 -6.54 -11.35 -24.29
CA PRO A 90 -6.89 -9.95 -24.07
C PRO A 90 -7.45 -9.26 -25.33
N TYR A 91 -7.02 -9.72 -26.51
CA TYR A 91 -7.40 -9.13 -27.79
C TYR A 91 -8.76 -9.62 -28.29
N CYS A 92 -8.89 -10.89 -28.63
CA CYS A 92 -10.13 -11.44 -29.21
C CYS A 92 -11.09 -12.07 -28.19
N ARG A 93 -10.72 -12.10 -26.91
CA ARG A 93 -11.52 -12.71 -25.82
C ARG A 93 -11.78 -14.21 -25.98
N ASN A 94 -11.09 -14.90 -26.90
CA ASN A 94 -11.15 -16.36 -27.00
C ASN A 94 -10.70 -17.00 -25.68
N LYS A 95 -11.45 -18.01 -25.23
CA LYS A 95 -11.12 -18.79 -24.04
C LYS A 95 -10.36 -20.03 -24.46
N GLN A 96 -9.32 -20.35 -23.70
CA GLN A 96 -8.55 -21.58 -23.88
C GLN A 96 -8.32 -22.27 -22.55
N VAL A 97 -8.12 -23.58 -22.62
CA VAL A 97 -7.79 -24.41 -21.45
C VAL A 97 -6.28 -24.37 -21.22
N GLY A 98 -5.88 -24.35 -19.96
CA GLY A 98 -4.49 -24.20 -19.54
C GLY A 98 -4.21 -22.83 -18.93
N VAL A 99 -3.00 -22.71 -18.39
CA VAL A 99 -2.44 -21.49 -17.81
C VAL A 99 -1.15 -21.15 -18.53
N LEU A 100 -0.62 -19.96 -18.32
CA LEU A 100 0.68 -19.58 -18.87
C LEU A 100 1.79 -20.53 -18.35
N PRO A 101 2.83 -20.79 -19.15
CA PRO A 101 4.01 -21.52 -18.66
C PRO A 101 4.71 -20.74 -17.56
N TYR A 102 5.34 -21.45 -16.62
CA TYR A 102 6.14 -20.82 -15.57
C TYR A 102 7.61 -20.74 -16.00
N TYR A 103 8.22 -19.57 -15.83
CA TYR A 103 9.63 -19.33 -16.10
C TYR A 103 10.32 -18.83 -14.83
N GLU A 104 11.27 -19.60 -14.29
CA GLU A 104 11.99 -19.29 -13.04
C GLU A 104 12.84 -18.02 -13.13
N ASP A 105 13.40 -17.79 -14.31
CA ASP A 105 14.30 -16.68 -14.63
C ASP A 105 13.59 -15.33 -14.83
N LEU A 106 12.25 -15.30 -14.89
CA LEU A 106 11.48 -14.04 -14.90
C LEU A 106 11.24 -13.45 -13.50
N ILE A 107 11.70 -14.11 -12.42
CA ILE A 107 11.54 -13.64 -11.02
C ILE A 107 10.06 -13.32 -10.72
N LEU A 108 9.15 -14.14 -11.25
CA LEU A 108 7.72 -14.03 -10.99
C LEU A 108 7.28 -15.13 -10.02
N ASN A 109 6.37 -14.78 -9.11
CA ASN A 109 5.77 -15.76 -8.21
C ASN A 109 4.82 -16.69 -8.96
N LYS A 110 4.70 -17.94 -8.51
CA LYS A 110 3.65 -18.86 -8.96
C LYS A 110 2.29 -18.35 -8.47
N VAL A 111 1.36 -18.15 -9.39
CA VAL A 111 0.00 -17.68 -9.15
C VAL A 111 -0.96 -18.69 -9.76
N ASN A 112 -1.72 -19.36 -8.89
CA ASN A 112 -2.68 -20.38 -9.29
C ASN A 112 -3.73 -19.81 -10.26
N GLY A 113 -3.94 -20.50 -11.37
CA GLY A 113 -4.83 -20.11 -12.46
C GLY A 113 -4.32 -18.99 -13.38
N VAL A 114 -3.04 -18.63 -13.27
CA VAL A 114 -2.38 -17.63 -14.15
C VAL A 114 -1.15 -18.22 -14.84
N ASN A 115 -0.10 -18.55 -14.09
CA ASN A 115 1.14 -19.16 -14.60
C ASN A 115 1.45 -20.52 -13.95
N PHE A 116 0.53 -21.01 -13.14
CA PHE A 116 0.61 -22.28 -12.44
C PHE A 116 -0.81 -22.78 -12.21
N TYR A 117 -1.02 -24.09 -12.21
CA TYR A 117 -2.33 -24.68 -11.94
C TYR A 117 -2.18 -25.83 -10.96
N ASP A 118 -2.86 -25.69 -9.82
CA ASP A 118 -2.99 -26.72 -8.81
C ASP A 118 -4.49 -26.98 -8.53
N PRO A 119 -5.01 -28.16 -8.94
CA PRO A 119 -6.39 -28.56 -8.68
C PRO A 119 -6.75 -28.56 -7.19
N SER A 120 -5.79 -28.86 -6.30
CA SER A 120 -6.03 -28.95 -4.85
C SER A 120 -6.37 -27.59 -4.22
N LEU A 121 -5.92 -26.50 -4.84
CA LEU A 121 -6.21 -25.13 -4.42
C LEU A 121 -7.57 -24.62 -4.94
N ASN A 122 -8.25 -25.36 -5.80
CA ASN A 122 -9.52 -24.95 -6.44
C ASN A 122 -10.77 -25.31 -5.61
N ILE A 123 -10.62 -25.57 -4.31
CA ILE A 123 -11.73 -25.87 -3.38
C ILE A 123 -12.47 -24.56 -3.07
N SER A 124 -13.28 -24.12 -4.04
CA SER A 124 -14.09 -22.90 -3.96
C SER A 124 -15.54 -23.15 -3.55
N SER A 125 -15.96 -24.40 -3.29
CA SER A 125 -17.26 -24.69 -2.68
C SER A 125 -17.07 -24.98 -1.18
N CYS A 126 -17.26 -23.94 -0.37
CA CYS A 126 -17.36 -24.06 1.09
C CYS A 126 -18.65 -24.77 1.56
N ASN A 127 -19.27 -25.62 0.72
CA ASN A 127 -20.60 -26.20 0.95
C ASN A 127 -20.76 -27.67 0.52
N ASP A 128 -19.72 -28.39 0.10
CA ASP A 128 -19.89 -29.80 -0.24
C ASP A 128 -19.95 -30.68 1.02
N TYR A 129 -21.17 -31.01 1.41
CA TYR A 129 -21.53 -32.11 2.30
C TYR A 129 -21.19 -33.50 1.70
N LYS A 130 -20.53 -33.55 0.52
CA LYS A 130 -20.33 -34.75 -0.30
C LYS A 130 -18.93 -35.37 -0.25
N LEU A 131 -17.99 -34.79 0.49
CA LEU A 131 -16.67 -35.39 0.67
C LEU A 131 -16.56 -35.90 2.10
N ASN A 132 -15.97 -37.09 2.30
CA ASN A 132 -15.60 -37.69 3.60
C ASN A 132 -14.52 -36.84 4.31
N LEU A 133 -14.77 -35.55 4.46
CA LEU A 133 -13.89 -34.57 5.07
C LEU A 133 -14.07 -34.63 6.59
N PRO A 134 -12.98 -34.48 7.36
CA PRO A 134 -13.05 -34.43 8.81
C PRO A 134 -13.93 -33.26 9.27
N LYS A 135 -14.52 -33.33 10.47
CA LYS A 135 -15.30 -32.22 11.04
C LYS A 135 -14.40 -31.06 11.43
N CYS A 136 -14.91 -29.83 11.29
CA CYS A 136 -14.21 -28.63 11.75
C CYS A 136 -13.99 -28.68 13.26
N LYS A 137 -12.74 -28.57 13.69
CA LYS A 137 -12.33 -28.58 15.10
C LYS A 137 -12.47 -27.21 15.80
N TYR A 138 -13.01 -26.19 15.12
CA TYR A 138 -13.16 -24.86 15.71
C TYR A 138 -14.24 -24.86 16.79
N LEU A 139 -13.90 -24.29 17.95
CA LEU A 139 -14.76 -24.15 19.12
C LEU A 139 -15.15 -22.68 19.30
N TYR A 140 -16.46 -22.41 19.38
CA TYR A 140 -16.96 -21.08 19.71
C TYR A 140 -17.26 -20.99 21.20
N PRO A 141 -16.83 -19.93 21.90
CA PRO A 141 -17.25 -19.73 23.28
C PRO A 141 -18.75 -19.49 23.36
N ASN A 142 -19.41 -20.11 24.33
CA ASN A 142 -20.80 -19.82 24.65
C ASN A 142 -20.86 -18.66 25.66
N LEU A 143 -21.44 -17.53 25.25
CA LEU A 143 -21.57 -16.35 26.12
C LEU A 143 -22.58 -16.55 27.26
N GLU A 144 -23.47 -17.54 27.14
CA GLU A 144 -24.49 -17.87 28.14
C GLU A 144 -24.05 -19.02 29.07
N TYR A 145 -22.78 -19.43 29.00
CA TYR A 145 -22.24 -20.46 29.89
C TYR A 145 -22.28 -20.00 31.36
N ASN A 146 -22.83 -20.84 32.22
CA ASN A 146 -22.86 -20.64 33.67
C ASN A 146 -22.28 -21.86 34.37
N ALA A 147 -21.14 -21.73 35.05
CA ALA A 147 -20.50 -22.84 35.75
C ALA A 147 -21.40 -23.50 36.80
N ASP A 148 -22.29 -22.73 37.43
CA ASP A 148 -23.21 -23.17 38.48
C ASP A 148 -24.61 -23.51 37.92
N GLY A 149 -24.80 -23.36 36.61
CA GLY A 149 -26.04 -23.68 35.93
C GLY A 149 -26.30 -25.19 35.87
N LYS A 150 -27.51 -25.59 35.46
CA LYS A 150 -27.84 -27.02 35.31
C LYS A 150 -26.97 -27.68 34.23
N ASN A 151 -26.36 -28.81 34.57
CA ASN A 151 -25.59 -29.68 33.68
C ASN A 151 -24.50 -28.94 32.85
N PRO A 152 -23.51 -28.33 33.51
CA PRO A 152 -22.41 -27.67 32.81
C PRO A 152 -21.57 -28.71 32.07
N VAL A 153 -21.32 -28.49 30.79
CA VAL A 153 -20.44 -29.36 29.99
C VAL A 153 -19.39 -28.54 29.27
N GLU A 154 -18.25 -29.16 28.95
CA GLU A 154 -17.17 -28.42 28.29
C GLU A 154 -17.49 -28.13 26.82
N ILE A 155 -18.03 -29.11 26.08
CA ILE A 155 -18.28 -29.01 24.64
C ILE A 155 -19.70 -29.48 24.29
N GLY A 156 -20.42 -28.68 23.50
CA GLY A 156 -21.76 -28.95 22.98
C GLY A 156 -21.84 -29.03 21.45
N THR A 157 -22.83 -29.77 20.94
CA THR A 157 -23.03 -30.02 19.49
C THR A 157 -24.17 -29.21 18.86
N THR A 158 -25.00 -28.52 19.65
CA THR A 158 -26.16 -27.76 19.16
C THR A 158 -26.32 -26.44 19.92
N TYR A 159 -26.68 -25.36 19.21
CA TYR A 159 -26.99 -24.02 19.75
C TYR A 159 -28.25 -23.98 20.63
N SER A 160 -28.87 -25.12 20.91
CA SER A 160 -30.16 -25.22 21.57
C SER A 160 -30.02 -26.07 22.84
N GLY A 161 -30.04 -25.41 24.00
CA GLY A 161 -30.49 -26.01 25.26
C GLY A 161 -29.46 -26.69 26.17
N LYS A 162 -28.15 -26.62 25.91
CA LYS A 162 -27.12 -27.15 26.83
C LYS A 162 -26.22 -26.03 27.36
N ASN A 163 -26.04 -26.00 28.68
CA ASN A 163 -25.10 -25.13 29.38
C ASN A 163 -23.65 -25.59 29.10
N CYS A 164 -23.20 -25.39 27.87
CA CYS A 164 -21.86 -25.79 27.42
C CYS A 164 -20.91 -24.60 27.39
N LYS A 165 -19.63 -24.81 27.67
CA LYS A 165 -18.59 -23.76 27.61
C LYS A 165 -18.24 -23.41 26.17
N PHE A 166 -18.21 -24.40 25.28
CA PHE A 166 -17.94 -24.23 23.86
C PHE A 166 -18.92 -24.97 22.95
N PHE A 167 -19.24 -24.37 21.80
CA PHE A 167 -19.97 -25.01 20.71
C PHE A 167 -19.01 -25.51 19.63
N THR A 168 -19.27 -26.71 19.12
CA THR A 168 -18.57 -27.24 17.95
C THR A 168 -19.12 -26.69 16.64
N CYS A 169 -18.25 -26.52 15.66
CA CYS A 169 -18.65 -26.19 14.29
C CYS A 169 -19.28 -27.41 13.59
N MET A 170 -20.46 -27.24 13.00
CA MET A 170 -21.16 -28.33 12.30
C MET A 170 -20.61 -28.62 10.88
N TYR A 171 -19.79 -27.71 10.33
CA TYR A 171 -19.24 -27.79 8.98
C TYR A 171 -18.05 -28.75 8.87
N SER A 172 -17.83 -29.28 7.67
CA SER A 172 -16.65 -30.07 7.35
C SER A 172 -15.41 -29.18 7.23
N ALA A 173 -14.28 -29.70 7.69
CA ALA A 173 -12.97 -29.08 7.58
C ALA A 173 -12.36 -29.29 6.20
N GLN A 174 -11.68 -28.26 5.70
CA GLN A 174 -11.00 -28.26 4.41
C GLN A 174 -9.55 -27.78 4.54
N TYR A 175 -9.17 -27.19 5.67
CA TYR A 175 -7.89 -26.51 5.83
C TYR A 175 -7.23 -26.90 7.15
N ASN A 176 -5.95 -27.24 7.08
CA ASN A 176 -5.10 -27.37 8.25
C ASN A 176 -4.47 -25.99 8.57
N ILE A 177 -4.78 -25.44 9.73
CA ILE A 177 -4.33 -24.11 10.16
C ILE A 177 -2.83 -24.09 10.47
N SER A 178 -2.29 -25.19 10.98
CA SER A 178 -0.88 -25.31 11.38
C SER A 178 0.06 -25.23 10.17
N GLN A 179 -0.44 -25.52 8.96
CA GLN A 179 0.28 -25.29 7.69
C GLN A 179 0.27 -23.82 7.25
N LEU A 180 -0.71 -23.03 7.69
CA LEU A 180 -0.90 -21.64 7.27
C LEU A 180 -0.28 -20.64 8.26
N ILE A 181 -0.30 -20.97 9.55
CA ILE A 181 0.26 -20.14 10.62
C ILE A 181 1.35 -20.96 11.34
N PRO A 182 2.63 -20.59 11.18
CA PRO A 182 3.72 -21.22 11.92
C PRO A 182 3.51 -21.09 13.44
N ASN A 183 3.71 -22.19 14.17
CA ASN A 183 3.55 -22.29 15.63
C ASN A 183 2.12 -22.03 16.16
N TYR A 184 1.08 -22.27 15.34
CA TYR A 184 -0.29 -22.24 15.84
C TYR A 184 -0.50 -23.35 16.88
N HIS A 185 -1.22 -23.04 17.96
CA HIS A 185 -1.30 -23.73 19.26
C HIS A 185 -1.65 -25.24 19.25
N ASP A 186 -1.90 -25.85 18.09
CA ASP A 186 -2.13 -27.28 17.93
C ASP A 186 -1.80 -27.68 16.47
N ALA A 187 -1.02 -28.75 16.29
CA ALA A 187 -0.50 -29.22 14.99
C ALA A 187 -1.57 -29.88 14.09
N GLU A 188 -2.76 -30.18 14.62
CA GLU A 188 -3.83 -30.88 13.91
C GLU A 188 -5.12 -30.07 13.78
N MET A 189 -5.04 -28.74 13.85
CA MET A 189 -6.19 -27.85 13.78
C MET A 189 -6.77 -27.75 12.37
N VAL A 190 -7.70 -28.65 12.07
CA VAL A 190 -8.46 -28.66 10.82
C VAL A 190 -9.76 -27.86 10.94
N THR A 191 -10.01 -26.96 9.98
CA THR A 191 -11.12 -26.01 10.03
C THR A 191 -11.84 -25.85 8.69
N CYS A 192 -13.09 -25.40 8.73
CA CYS A 192 -13.84 -25.04 7.52
C CYS A 192 -13.34 -23.69 6.95
N CYS A 193 -13.72 -23.37 5.71
CA CYS A 193 -13.31 -22.14 5.04
C CYS A 193 -13.63 -20.86 5.85
N SER A 194 -14.85 -20.81 6.41
CA SER A 194 -15.28 -19.67 7.23
C SER A 194 -14.36 -19.46 8.44
N HIS A 195 -14.01 -20.54 9.12
CA HIS A 195 -13.11 -20.51 10.28
C HIS A 195 -11.67 -20.22 9.94
N LYS A 196 -11.14 -20.79 8.86
CA LYS A 196 -9.84 -20.39 8.33
C LYS A 196 -9.76 -18.87 8.16
N ASN A 197 -10.75 -18.27 7.50
CA ASN A 197 -10.74 -16.83 7.25
C ASN A 197 -10.86 -16.01 8.54
N LYS A 198 -11.66 -16.48 9.51
CA LYS A 198 -11.77 -15.84 10.83
C LYS A 198 -10.45 -15.88 11.59
N ILE A 199 -9.84 -17.06 11.71
CA ILE A 199 -8.55 -17.26 12.40
C ILE A 199 -7.45 -16.42 11.72
N LEU A 200 -7.35 -16.44 10.39
CA LEU A 200 -6.36 -15.64 9.67
C LEU A 200 -6.57 -14.14 9.87
N LYS A 201 -7.82 -13.68 9.96
CA LYS A 201 -8.12 -12.27 10.23
C LYS A 201 -7.68 -11.86 11.64
N GLU A 202 -7.95 -12.69 12.64
CA GLU A 202 -7.52 -12.49 14.03
C GLU A 202 -5.99 -12.49 14.14
N TYR A 203 -5.32 -13.48 13.55
CA TYR A 203 -3.86 -13.57 13.52
C TYR A 203 -3.20 -12.34 12.87
N ASN A 204 -3.69 -11.91 11.69
CA ASN A 204 -3.17 -10.71 11.02
C ASN A 204 -3.41 -9.44 11.85
N LEU A 205 -4.52 -9.38 12.60
CA LEU A 205 -4.80 -8.27 13.50
C LEU A 205 -3.81 -8.26 14.68
N GLU A 206 -3.51 -9.41 15.27
CA GLU A 206 -2.51 -9.55 16.33
C GLU A 206 -1.13 -9.11 15.86
N LEU A 207 -0.68 -9.56 14.68
CA LEU A 207 0.59 -9.12 14.09
C LEU A 207 0.64 -7.61 13.91
N LYS A 208 -0.45 -7.02 13.41
CA LYS A 208 -0.56 -5.57 13.23
C LYS A 208 -0.51 -4.82 14.56
N ASN A 209 -1.11 -5.37 15.61
CA ASN A 209 -1.10 -4.75 16.94
C ASN A 209 0.28 -4.85 17.59
N LYS A 210 0.94 -6.02 17.51
CA LYS A 210 2.33 -6.20 17.98
C LYS A 210 3.29 -5.21 17.32
N ALA A 211 3.23 -5.08 15.99
CA ALA A 211 4.05 -4.13 15.26
C ALA A 211 3.80 -2.66 15.68
N LYS A 212 2.54 -2.29 15.98
CA LYS A 212 2.21 -0.95 16.50
C LYS A 212 2.75 -0.73 17.91
N GLU A 213 2.68 -1.73 18.78
CA GLU A 213 3.20 -1.65 20.14
C GLU A 213 4.72 -1.53 20.14
N GLU A 214 5.42 -2.32 19.32
CA GLU A 214 6.87 -2.24 19.13
C GLU A 214 7.29 -0.87 18.59
N ALA A 215 6.61 -0.37 17.56
CA ALA A 215 6.88 0.97 17.03
C ALA A 215 6.65 2.07 18.07
N LYS A 216 5.66 1.92 18.96
CA LYS A 216 5.42 2.84 20.07
C LYS A 216 6.55 2.78 21.10
N LYS A 217 7.00 1.58 21.49
CA LYS A 217 8.13 1.39 22.42
C LYS A 217 9.41 2.03 21.88
N ILE A 218 9.76 1.78 20.62
CA ILE A 218 10.94 2.38 19.97
C ILE A 218 10.85 3.92 19.99
N LYS A 219 9.66 4.48 19.70
CA LYS A 219 9.46 5.92 19.69
C LYS A 219 9.59 6.53 21.09
N ASP A 220 9.08 5.86 22.12
CA ASP A 220 9.15 6.35 23.49
C ASP A 220 10.58 6.22 24.06
N GLU A 221 11.30 5.15 23.73
CA GLU A 221 12.73 5.00 24.05
C GLU A 221 13.60 6.07 23.37
N ALA A 222 13.34 6.39 22.10
CA ALA A 222 14.07 7.44 21.37
C ALA A 222 13.84 8.83 21.99
N LYS A 223 12.60 9.12 22.42
CA LYS A 223 12.30 10.37 23.14
C LYS A 223 13.03 10.45 24.47
N GLN A 224 13.07 9.35 25.23
CA GLN A 224 13.74 9.30 26.53
C GLN A 224 15.24 9.57 26.38
N LYS A 225 15.91 8.89 25.43
CA LYS A 225 17.32 9.13 25.12
C LYS A 225 17.61 10.57 24.71
N ALA A 226 16.74 11.17 23.90
CA ALA A 226 16.88 12.57 23.49
C ALA A 226 16.71 13.57 24.65
N ILE A 227 15.89 13.25 25.66
CA ILE A 227 15.76 14.06 26.88
C ILE A 227 17.04 13.96 27.71
N GLU A 228 17.54 12.75 27.96
CA GLU A 228 18.76 12.51 28.72
C GLU A 228 20.00 13.16 28.08
N GLU A 229 20.13 13.12 26.75
CA GLU A 229 21.20 13.81 26.02
C GLU A 229 21.13 15.33 26.17
N LYS A 230 19.92 15.91 26.11
CA LYS A 230 19.72 17.36 26.32
C LYS A 230 20.07 17.77 27.75
N GLU A 231 19.75 16.96 28.75
CA GLU A 231 20.11 17.23 30.14
C GLU A 231 21.62 17.16 30.36
N LYS A 232 22.28 16.11 29.86
CA LYS A 232 23.75 15.99 29.89
C LYS A 232 24.44 17.17 29.20
N ALA A 233 23.91 17.63 28.06
CA ALA A 233 24.45 18.79 27.35
C ALA A 233 24.27 20.10 28.14
N LYS A 234 23.13 20.29 28.82
CA LYS A 234 22.91 21.44 29.70
C LYS A 234 23.88 21.42 30.90
N GLU A 235 24.11 20.25 31.49
CA GLU A 235 25.02 20.11 32.64
C GLU A 235 26.48 20.40 32.27
N LYS A 236 26.96 19.89 31.12
CA LYS A 236 28.29 20.20 30.59
C LYS A 236 28.49 21.71 30.36
N LYS A 237 27.52 22.37 29.72
CA LYS A 237 27.55 23.85 29.52
C LYS A 237 27.59 24.63 30.84
N LYS A 238 26.98 24.11 31.91
CA LYS A 238 26.98 24.76 33.22
C LYS A 238 28.36 24.64 33.89
N LYS A 239 29.00 23.46 33.80
CA LYS A 239 30.36 23.21 34.30
C LYS A 239 31.41 24.04 33.55
N GLU A 240 31.33 24.13 32.22
CA GLU A 240 32.23 24.97 31.41
C GLU A 240 32.13 26.47 31.76
N LYS A 241 30.92 26.97 32.06
CA LYS A 241 30.71 28.36 32.51
C LYS A 241 31.30 28.62 33.90
N GLU A 242 31.19 27.67 34.82
CA GLU A 242 31.78 27.78 36.16
C GLU A 242 33.31 27.76 36.12
N GLU A 243 33.92 26.96 35.24
CA GLU A 243 35.37 26.92 35.05
C GLU A 243 35.92 28.22 34.44
N ASN A 244 35.25 28.79 33.43
CA ASN A 244 35.62 30.08 32.85
C ASN A 244 35.52 31.24 33.87
N SER A 245 34.51 31.21 34.76
CA SER A 245 34.36 32.23 35.82
C SER A 245 35.46 32.20 36.89
N LYS A 246 36.16 31.06 37.06
CA LYS A 246 37.30 30.92 37.98
C LYS A 246 38.62 31.33 37.33
N GLY A 247 38.73 31.24 35.99
CA GLY A 247 39.88 31.74 35.23
C GLY A 247 40.01 33.27 35.25
N GLU A 248 38.88 33.99 35.13
CA GLU A 248 38.88 35.47 35.07
C GLU A 248 39.22 36.15 36.41
N LYS A 249 38.95 35.49 37.55
CA LYS A 249 39.27 36.04 38.89
C LYS A 249 40.78 36.07 39.21
N LYS A 250 41.64 35.44 38.40
CA LYS A 250 43.11 35.58 38.53
C LYS A 250 43.69 36.78 37.78
N TYR A 251 42.96 37.37 36.82
CA TYR A 251 43.50 38.44 35.96
C TYR A 251 43.11 39.87 36.39
N VAL A 252 42.07 40.05 37.21
CA VAL A 252 41.56 41.39 37.60
C VAL A 252 42.28 42.01 38.82
N LYS A 253 43.23 41.31 39.45
CA LYS A 253 44.02 41.84 40.58
C LYS A 253 45.29 42.62 40.19
N LYS A 254 45.51 42.90 38.91
CA LYS A 254 46.53 43.84 38.44
C LYS A 254 45.88 44.84 37.49
N ASN A 255 45.83 46.09 37.94
CA ASN A 255 45.75 47.34 37.16
C ASN A 255 44.60 48.24 37.63
N LYS A 256 44.96 49.15 38.53
CA LYS A 256 44.16 50.31 38.93
C LYS A 256 45.07 51.53 38.93
N THR A 257 45.10 52.27 37.83
CA THR A 257 45.51 53.69 37.71
C THR A 257 44.98 54.20 36.36
N LYS A 258 43.93 55.04 36.38
CA LYS A 258 43.93 56.51 36.13
C LYS A 258 44.33 56.90 34.69
N GLU A 259 43.38 57.41 33.90
CA GLU A 259 43.26 58.83 33.51
C GLU A 259 42.11 59.09 32.52
N ASN A 260 41.51 60.28 32.65
CA ASN A 260 40.44 60.86 31.83
C ASN A 260 41.03 61.68 30.67
N VAL A 261 40.42 61.66 29.46
CA VAL A 261 40.27 62.84 28.56
C VAL A 261 39.02 62.64 27.66
N ILE A 262 38.30 63.73 27.40
CA ILE A 262 37.01 63.87 26.67
C ILE A 262 37.23 64.53 25.28
N ILE A 263 36.18 64.45 24.42
CA ILE A 263 35.77 65.28 23.26
C ILE A 263 36.14 64.65 21.90
N GLY A 264 35.27 64.51 20.89
CA GLY A 264 33.87 64.85 20.59
C GLY A 264 33.56 64.18 19.23
N SER A 265 32.36 63.67 18.93
CA SER A 265 31.11 64.34 18.53
C SER A 265 30.70 63.90 17.11
N VAL A 266 29.39 63.94 16.84
CA VAL A 266 28.64 63.64 15.59
C VAL A 266 28.20 62.17 15.49
N THR A 267 27.04 61.75 16.05
CA THR A 267 25.62 61.91 15.59
C THR A 267 25.38 61.33 14.18
N ILE A 268 24.33 60.57 13.84
CA ILE A 268 22.91 60.50 14.22
C ILE A 268 22.48 59.02 14.06
N GLU A 269 22.12 58.33 15.14
CA GLU A 269 20.76 57.98 15.64
C GLU A 269 19.98 56.95 14.79
N HIS A 270 19.64 55.76 15.33
CA HIS A 270 18.55 55.47 16.30
C HIS A 270 17.17 55.78 15.69
N SER A 271 16.20 54.87 15.62
CA SER A 271 15.49 54.25 16.76
C SER A 271 14.52 53.19 16.17
N LEU A 272 14.40 51.97 16.71
CA LEU A 272 13.54 51.58 17.86
C LEU A 272 12.10 52.11 17.71
N THR A 273 11.02 51.34 17.83
CA THR A 273 10.62 50.49 18.97
C THR A 273 9.46 49.57 18.53
N ASN A 274 9.49 48.27 18.85
CA ASN A 274 8.76 47.61 19.96
C ASN A 274 7.27 47.96 20.15
N ASN A 275 6.41 46.96 19.97
CA ASN A 275 5.37 46.50 20.91
C ASN A 275 5.02 45.06 20.48
N VAL A 276 5.47 44.03 21.21
CA VAL A 276 4.72 43.36 22.29
C VAL A 276 3.28 43.09 21.90
N ASP A 277 3.00 41.83 21.54
CA ASP A 277 1.86 41.10 22.06
C ASP A 277 2.24 39.62 22.19
N ALA A 278 2.32 39.17 23.44
CA ALA A 278 2.37 37.76 23.78
C ALA A 278 0.96 37.19 23.66
N SER A 279 0.74 36.25 22.73
CA SER A 279 -0.36 35.27 22.78
C SER A 279 -0.26 34.23 21.66
N ASN A 280 0.07 32.99 22.04
CA ASN A 280 -0.39 31.73 21.44
C ASN A 280 -0.06 31.36 19.98
N ASN A 281 0.41 30.10 19.85
CA ASN A 281 0.00 29.12 18.82
C ASN A 281 0.51 29.33 17.37
N ILE A 282 1.10 28.39 16.65
CA ILE A 282 1.07 26.92 16.63
C ILE A 282 2.38 26.47 15.93
N LEU A 283 3.01 25.41 16.43
CA LEU A 283 3.97 24.59 15.68
C LEU A 283 3.32 24.16 14.36
N ASN A 284 3.62 24.86 13.27
CA ASN A 284 2.94 24.69 12.00
C ASN A 284 3.25 23.29 11.44
N SER A 285 2.34 22.34 11.72
CA SER A 285 2.49 20.92 11.40
C SER A 285 2.06 20.58 9.96
N GLY A 286 1.83 21.61 9.13
CA GLY A 286 1.39 21.48 7.75
C GLY A 286 2.48 21.67 6.70
N CYS A 287 2.05 21.58 5.44
CA CYS A 287 2.84 21.79 4.24
C CYS A 287 3.45 23.20 4.21
N ILE A 288 4.75 23.28 3.93
CA ILE A 288 5.52 24.55 3.90
C ILE A 288 5.49 25.27 2.56
N GLU A 289 4.97 24.65 1.50
CA GLU A 289 4.97 25.22 0.15
C GLU A 289 4.02 26.42 0.03
N ILE A 290 4.43 27.44 -0.75
CA ILE A 290 3.61 28.61 -1.07
C ILE A 290 2.65 28.30 -2.22
N LEU A 291 1.39 28.69 -2.06
CA LEU A 291 0.37 28.53 -3.10
C LEU A 291 0.64 29.46 -4.29
N LYS A 292 0.74 28.90 -5.50
CA LYS A 292 1.04 29.64 -6.74
C LYS A 292 -0.21 30.14 -7.50
N SER A 293 -1.39 29.64 -7.16
CA SER A 293 -2.66 29.95 -7.82
C SER A 293 -3.84 30.01 -6.84
N GLY A 294 -4.94 30.63 -7.29
CA GLY A 294 -6.19 30.78 -6.54
C GLY A 294 -6.20 31.97 -5.57
N ASN A 295 -7.29 32.09 -4.82
CA ASN A 295 -7.57 33.25 -3.94
C ASN A 295 -6.60 33.38 -2.75
N LYS A 296 -5.82 32.34 -2.46
CA LYS A 296 -4.78 32.32 -1.42
C LYS A 296 -3.37 32.29 -1.99
N LYS A 297 -3.17 32.76 -3.23
CA LYS A 297 -1.85 32.87 -3.85
C LYS A 297 -0.91 33.69 -2.95
N GLY A 298 0.29 33.19 -2.71
CA GLY A 298 1.29 33.83 -1.84
C GLY A 298 1.23 33.39 -0.37
N SER A 299 0.17 32.70 0.08
CA SER A 299 0.13 32.15 1.45
C SER A 299 0.74 30.74 1.53
N GLN A 300 1.19 30.36 2.73
CA GLN A 300 1.62 29.00 3.03
C GLN A 300 0.45 28.02 2.89
N CYS A 301 0.70 26.82 2.34
CA CYS A 301 -0.31 25.81 2.09
C CYS A 301 -0.99 25.28 3.36
N GLY A 302 -0.21 24.91 4.38
CA GLY A 302 -0.74 24.40 5.65
C GLY A 302 -1.43 23.03 5.59
N ALA A 303 -1.58 22.41 4.41
CA ALA A 303 -2.22 21.10 4.26
C ALA A 303 -1.41 19.95 4.91
N LYS A 304 -2.07 18.83 5.25
CA LYS A 304 -1.44 17.69 5.91
C LYS A 304 -0.22 17.16 5.14
N LYS A 305 0.89 16.93 5.86
CA LYS A 305 2.15 16.43 5.31
C LYS A 305 1.98 15.00 4.77
N HIS A 306 2.58 14.75 3.61
CA HIS A 306 2.68 13.44 2.96
C HIS A 306 4.13 12.94 3.03
N ASP A 307 5.07 13.76 2.53
CA ASP A 307 6.50 13.46 2.58
C ASP A 307 7.33 14.77 2.48
N ASP A 308 8.54 14.81 3.04
CA ASP A 308 9.48 15.96 3.00
C ASP A 308 8.84 17.35 3.27
N TYR A 309 8.08 17.45 4.36
CA TYR A 309 7.40 18.69 4.78
C TYR A 309 6.37 19.25 3.78
N ARG A 310 5.99 18.50 2.75
CA ARG A 310 5.01 18.88 1.71
C ARG A 310 3.74 18.02 1.77
N CYS A 311 2.64 18.52 1.21
CA CYS A 311 1.41 17.74 1.04
C CYS A 311 1.43 16.96 -0.28
N LYS A 312 0.58 15.94 -0.40
CA LYS A 312 0.51 15.05 -1.59
C LYS A 312 0.38 15.83 -2.92
N ARG A 313 -0.36 16.94 -2.92
CA ARG A 313 -0.51 17.80 -4.10
C ARG A 313 0.82 18.43 -4.52
N HIS A 314 1.59 18.96 -3.57
CA HIS A 314 2.89 19.59 -3.88
C HIS A 314 4.01 18.58 -4.11
N PHE A 315 3.91 17.39 -3.52
CA PHE A 315 4.81 16.28 -3.83
C PHE A 315 4.66 15.80 -5.29
N ASN A 316 3.43 15.60 -5.75
CA ASN A 316 3.18 15.14 -7.12
C ASN A 316 3.57 16.19 -8.19
N LEU A 317 3.38 17.49 -7.90
CA LEU A 317 3.79 18.57 -8.80
C LEU A 317 5.31 18.66 -9.03
N LEU A 318 6.12 18.02 -8.18
CA LEU A 318 7.57 17.92 -8.39
C LEU A 318 7.95 16.71 -9.24
N ILE A 319 7.20 15.61 -9.13
CA ILE A 319 7.44 14.39 -9.91
C ILE A 319 7.08 14.62 -11.39
N ASP A 320 6.07 15.45 -11.66
CA ASP A 320 5.61 15.75 -13.02
C ASP A 320 6.39 16.88 -13.72
N LYS A 321 7.46 17.40 -13.12
CA LYS A 321 8.34 18.36 -13.81
C LYS A 321 9.44 17.60 -14.57
N PRO A 322 9.47 17.63 -15.92
CA PRO A 322 10.63 17.17 -16.65
C PRO A 322 11.84 18.02 -16.25
N LEU A 323 12.98 17.35 -16.02
CA LEU A 323 14.28 17.99 -15.89
C LEU A 323 14.63 18.66 -17.23
N HIS A 324 14.18 19.89 -17.43
CA HIS A 324 14.79 20.76 -18.42
C HIS A 324 16.08 21.33 -17.82
N THR A 325 17.18 20.85 -18.37
CA THR A 325 18.44 21.60 -18.45
C THR A 325 18.35 22.54 -19.63
#